data_AF-A0A3A0USV2-F1
#
_entry.id   AF-A0A3A0USV2-F1
#
_cell.length_a   1.000
_cell.length_b   1.000
_cell.length_c   1.000
_cell.angle_alpha   90.00
_cell.angle_beta   90.00
_cell.angle_gamma   90.00
#
_symmetry.space_group_name_H-M   'P 1'
#
loop_
_entity.id
_entity.type
_entity.pdbx_description
1 polymer ?
#
loop_
_entity_poly.entity_id
_entity_poly.type
_entity_poly.pdbx_seq_one_letter_code
_entity_poly.pdbx_strand_id
1 'polypeptide(L)'
;MSNYQYMHASGKTVMRIAASIVTVILCVLLVAFYLVNHLWLEWFAQETMKWILIIGAVIILLYIIVELVIIPKYRYKIFKYNLEDHTITVRNGLWFVKVVKMPLIRIQNVDT
;
A
#
# COMPACT_ATOMS: atom_id res chain seq x y z
N MET A 1 4.34 -32.86 -3.48
CA MET A 1 4.79 -31.45 -3.60
C MET A 1 3.56 -30.56 -3.54
N SER A 2 3.45 -29.68 -2.54
CA SER A 2 2.30 -28.78 -2.38
C SER A 2 2.15 -27.87 -3.60
N ASN A 3 0.96 -27.85 -4.22
CA ASN A 3 0.67 -27.11 -5.44
C ASN A 3 0.29 -25.65 -5.10
N TYR A 4 1.31 -24.84 -4.82
CA TYR A 4 1.11 -23.43 -4.48
C TYR A 4 0.63 -22.61 -5.70
N GLN A 5 -0.52 -21.98 -5.54
CA GLN A 5 -1.07 -20.98 -6.44
C GLN A 5 -0.55 -19.57 -6.09
N TYR A 6 -0.40 -18.74 -7.12
CA TYR A 6 -0.01 -17.34 -6.96
C TYR A 6 -1.23 -16.43 -6.78
N MET A 7 -1.01 -15.23 -6.24
CA MET A 7 -2.04 -14.18 -6.27
C MET A 7 -2.52 -13.93 -7.70
N HIS A 8 -3.81 -13.66 -7.88
CA HIS A 8 -4.35 -13.29 -9.18
C HIS A 8 -3.67 -12.02 -9.72
N ALA A 9 -3.48 -11.93 -11.04
CA ALA A 9 -2.74 -10.84 -11.69
C ALA A 9 -3.33 -9.45 -11.38
N SER A 10 -4.66 -9.36 -11.23
CA SER A 10 -5.36 -8.12 -10.86
C SER A 10 -5.02 -7.60 -9.47
N GLY A 11 -4.44 -8.42 -8.58
CA GLY A 11 -4.02 -8.00 -7.25
C GLY A 11 -3.01 -6.85 -7.29
N LYS A 12 -2.11 -6.83 -8.29
CA LYS A 12 -1.19 -5.71 -8.53
C LYS A 12 -1.91 -4.41 -8.86
N THR A 13 -2.97 -4.50 -9.66
CA THR A 13 -3.78 -3.35 -10.05
C THR A 13 -4.52 -2.77 -8.85
N VAL A 14 -5.15 -3.62 -8.03
CA VAL A 14 -5.86 -3.19 -6.82
C VAL A 14 -4.90 -2.49 -5.84
N MET A 15 -3.72 -3.06 -5.61
CA MET A 15 -2.70 -2.43 -4.74
C MET A 15 -2.29 -1.05 -5.27
N ARG A 16 -2.12 -0.91 -6.59
CA ARG A 16 -1.79 0.38 -7.20
C ARG A 16 -2.91 1.41 -7.09
N ILE A 17 -4.16 0.99 -7.26
CA ILE A 17 -5.32 1.88 -7.10
C ILE A 17 -5.38 2.41 -5.66
N ALA A 18 -5.25 1.54 -4.67
CA ALA A 18 -5.23 1.94 -3.27
C ALA A 18 -4.10 2.96 -2.98
N ALA A 19 -2.87 2.68 -3.43
CA ALA A 19 -1.74 3.59 -3.27
C ALA A 19 -1.94 4.92 -4.01
N SER A 20 -2.58 4.92 -5.19
CA SER A 20 -2.87 6.15 -5.92
C SER A 20 -3.88 7.05 -5.20
N ILE A 21 -4.89 6.47 -4.54
CA ILE A 21 -5.87 7.24 -3.77
C ILE A 21 -5.16 7.95 -2.61
N VAL A 22 -4.30 7.25 -1.87
CA VAL A 22 -3.53 7.85 -0.78
C VAL A 22 -2.58 8.93 -1.30
N THR A 23 -1.93 8.70 -2.43
CA THR A 23 -1.05 9.70 -3.07
C THR A 23 -1.81 10.98 -3.41
N VAL A 24 -3.01 10.86 -4.02
CA VAL A 24 -3.85 12.01 -4.35
C VAL A 24 -4.23 12.79 -3.09
N ILE A 25 -4.60 12.10 -2.02
CA ILE A 25 -4.92 12.74 -0.73
C ILE A 25 -3.71 13.51 -0.20
N LEU A 26 -2.51 12.91 -0.22
CA LEU A 26 -1.28 13.59 0.24
C LEU A 26 -0.97 14.85 -0.59
N CYS A 27 -1.12 14.78 -1.91
CA CYS A 27 -0.95 15.94 -2.80
C CYS A 27 -1.96 17.04 -2.47
N VAL A 28 -3.23 16.70 -2.28
CA VAL A 28 -4.29 17.65 -1.93
C VAL A 28 -3.98 18.32 -0.58
N LEU A 29 -3.54 17.55 0.42
CA LEU A 29 -3.16 18.09 1.72
C LEU A 29 -1.96 19.05 1.63
N LEU A 30 -0.95 18.73 0.83
CA LEU A 30 0.21 19.59 0.64
C LEU A 30 -0.16 20.93 -0.03
N VAL A 31 -1.02 20.87 -1.05
CA VAL A 31 -1.54 22.08 -1.72
C VAL A 31 -2.42 22.89 -0.78
N ALA A 32 -3.34 22.24 -0.05
CA ALA A 32 -4.21 22.92 0.91
C ALA A 32 -3.38 23.62 2.00
N PHE A 33 -2.34 22.95 2.51
CA PHE A 33 -1.42 23.53 3.49
C PHE A 33 -0.73 24.79 2.96
N TYR A 34 -0.26 24.76 1.71
CA TYR A 34 0.32 25.93 1.06
C TYR A 34 -0.68 27.10 0.94
N LEU A 35 -1.89 26.81 0.46
CA LEU A 35 -2.93 27.83 0.26
C LEU A 35 -3.36 28.48 1.59
N VAL A 36 -3.55 27.67 2.64
CA VAL A 36 -3.94 28.16 3.96
C VAL A 36 -2.89 29.09 4.56
N ASN A 37 -1.61 28.73 4.44
CA ASN A 37 -0.52 29.59 4.89
C ASN A 37 -0.44 30.88 4.07
N HIS A 38 -0.63 30.81 2.75
CA HIS A 38 -0.49 31.97 1.88
C HIS A 38 -1.65 32.97 2.01
N LEU A 39 -2.88 32.47 2.21
CA LEU A 39 -4.07 33.31 2.14
C LEU A 39 -4.56 33.83 3.50
N TRP A 40 -4.33 33.08 4.59
CA TRP A 40 -4.99 33.36 5.87
C TRP A 40 -4.03 33.54 7.04
N LEU A 41 -3.06 32.64 7.22
CA LEU A 41 -2.34 32.52 8.49
C LEU A 41 -0.91 33.09 8.48
N GLU A 42 -0.25 33.14 7.32
CA GLU A 42 1.14 33.60 7.16
C GLU A 42 2.13 33.02 8.19
N TRP A 43 1.87 31.81 8.70
CA TRP A 43 2.68 31.16 9.74
C TRP A 43 4.15 31.01 9.35
N PHE A 44 4.41 30.83 8.06
CA PHE A 44 5.76 30.65 7.53
C PHE A 44 6.06 31.69 6.46
N ALA A 45 7.27 32.25 6.54
CA ALA A 45 7.85 33.05 5.48
C ALA A 45 7.88 32.24 4.16
N GLN A 46 7.73 32.95 3.03
CA GLN A 46 7.66 32.34 1.70
C GLN A 46 8.87 31.43 1.40
N GLU A 47 10.07 31.82 1.83
CA GLU A 47 11.27 31.01 1.63
C GLU A 47 11.23 29.69 2.42
N THR A 48 10.76 29.71 3.66
CA THR A 48 10.55 28.50 4.47
C THR A 48 9.50 27.60 3.85
N MET A 49 8.40 28.18 3.36
CA MET A 49 7.32 27.43 2.71
C MET A 49 7.78 26.73 1.42
N LYS A 50 8.68 27.34 0.62
CA LYS A 50 9.28 26.67 -0.55
C LYS A 50 10.02 25.40 -0.14
N TRP A 51 10.81 25.44 0.93
CA TRP A 51 11.52 24.25 1.43
C TRP A 51 10.56 23.17 1.92
N ILE A 52 9.49 23.56 2.64
CA ILE A 52 8.45 22.62 3.08
C ILE A 52 7.79 21.93 1.88
N LEU A 53 7.45 22.69 0.83
CA LEU A 53 6.89 22.12 -0.40
C LEU A 53 7.85 21.15 -1.09
N ILE A 54 9.13 21.51 -1.21
CA ILE A 54 10.15 20.65 -1.82
C ILE A 54 10.29 19.34 -1.03
N ILE A 55 10.46 19.43 0.29
CA ILE A 55 10.61 18.25 1.14
C ILE A 55 9.34 17.39 1.09
N GLY A 56 8.16 18.02 1.18
CA GLY A 56 6.87 17.32 1.07
C GLY A 56 6.72 16.59 -0.26
N ALA A 57 7.07 17.24 -1.37
CA ALA A 57 7.03 16.63 -2.71
C ALA A 57 8.01 15.45 -2.82
N VAL A 58 9.22 15.56 -2.26
CA VAL A 58 10.20 14.46 -2.22
C VAL A 58 9.67 13.28 -1.42
N ILE A 59 9.04 13.52 -0.27
CA ILE A 59 8.43 12.45 0.55
C ILE A 59 7.32 11.75 -0.22
N ILE A 60 6.43 12.51 -0.89
CA ILE A 60 5.36 11.94 -1.72
C ILE A 60 5.95 11.13 -2.87
N LEU A 61 7.03 11.60 -3.50
CA LEU A 61 7.71 10.88 -4.57
C LEU A 61 8.29 9.54 -4.08
N LEU A 62 8.95 9.53 -2.91
CA LEU A 62 9.45 8.31 -2.30
C LEU A 62 8.31 7.33 -1.97
N TYR A 63 7.20 7.86 -1.44
CA TYR A 63 5.99 7.07 -1.18
C TYR A 63 5.45 6.42 -2.45
N ILE A 64 5.34 7.17 -3.56
CA ILE A 64 4.93 6.65 -4.86
C ILE A 64 5.83 5.50 -5.30
N ILE A 65 7.16 5.68 -5.23
CA ILE A 65 8.11 4.64 -5.64
C ILE A 65 7.90 3.36 -4.80
N VAL A 66 7.76 3.50 -3.49
CA VAL A 66 7.62 2.35 -2.58
C VAL A 66 6.27 1.64 -2.77
N GLU A 67 5.16 2.38 -2.73
CA GLU A 67 3.80 1.82 -2.69
C GLU A 67 3.22 1.48 -4.07
N LEU A 68 3.56 2.22 -5.13
CA LEU A 68 3.06 1.92 -6.49
C LEU A 68 3.96 0.93 -7.25
N VAL A 69 5.27 0.90 -6.93
CA VAL A 69 6.24 0.10 -7.68
C VAL A 69 6.75 -1.08 -6.85
N ILE A 70 7.34 -0.83 -5.69
CA ILE A 70 8.07 -1.87 -4.94
C ILE A 70 7.09 -2.86 -4.29
N ILE A 71 6.14 -2.37 -3.49
CA ILE A 71 5.20 -3.20 -2.73
C ILE A 71 4.34 -4.11 -3.62
N PRO A 72 3.72 -3.63 -4.72
CA PRO A 72 2.90 -4.48 -5.57
C PRO A 72 3.71 -5.58 -6.25
N LYS A 73 4.95 -5.28 -6.68
CA LYS A 73 5.87 -6.28 -7.25
C LYS A 73 6.28 -7.32 -6.21
N TYR A 74 6.62 -6.86 -5.01
CA TYR A 74 7.14 -7.72 -3.94
C TYR A 74 6.05 -8.64 -3.37
N ARG A 75 4.89 -8.07 -2.99
CA ARG A 75 3.75 -8.84 -2.47
C ARG A 75 3.25 -9.86 -3.47
N TYR A 76 3.17 -9.51 -4.75
CA TYR A 76 2.75 -10.45 -5.80
C TYR A 76 3.69 -11.65 -5.94
N LYS A 77 5.01 -11.45 -5.75
CA LYS A 77 6.00 -12.53 -5.86
C LYS A 77 5.99 -13.49 -4.66
N ILE A 78 5.69 -12.97 -3.47
CA ILE A 78 5.77 -13.72 -2.21
C ILE A 78 4.45 -14.34 -1.81
N PHE A 79 3.34 -13.66 -2.08
CA PHE A 79 2.03 -14.17 -1.74
C PHE A 79 1.72 -15.43 -2.55
N LYS A 80 1.62 -16.55 -1.83
CA LYS A 80 1.24 -17.84 -2.39
C LYS A 80 0.24 -18.50 -1.46
N TYR A 81 -0.66 -19.27 -2.01
CA TYR A 81 -1.60 -20.07 -1.23
C TYR A 81 -1.69 -21.48 -1.80
N ASN A 82 -1.96 -22.45 -0.93
CA ASN A 82 -2.25 -23.83 -1.32
C ASN A 82 -3.57 -24.23 -0.68
N LEU A 83 -4.47 -24.80 -1.48
CA LEU A 83 -5.75 -25.32 -1.04
C LEU A 83 -5.65 -26.85 -1.00
N GLU A 84 -5.84 -27.44 0.19
CA GLU A 84 -5.96 -28.88 0.42
C GLU A 84 -7.39 -29.17 0.90
N ASP A 85 -7.84 -30.42 0.82
CA ASP A 85 -9.24 -30.82 1.06
C ASP A 85 -9.85 -30.29 2.37
N HIS A 86 -9.02 -30.11 3.41
CA HIS A 86 -9.47 -29.64 4.73
C HIS A 86 -8.70 -28.42 5.25
N THR A 87 -7.70 -27.92 4.50
CA THR A 87 -6.83 -26.85 5.00
C THR A 87 -6.41 -25.87 3.90
N ILE A 88 -6.28 -24.60 4.28
CA ILE A 88 -5.65 -23.57 3.46
C ILE A 88 -4.30 -23.21 4.06
N THR A 89 -3.25 -23.21 3.23
CA THR A 89 -1.93 -22.73 3.62
C THR A 89 -1.66 -21.42 2.89
N VAL A 90 -1.44 -20.34 3.63
CA VAL A 90 -1.15 -19.02 3.08
C VAL A 90 0.27 -18.62 3.45
N ARG A 91 1.03 -18.18 2.45
CA ARG A 91 2.34 -17.57 2.61
C ARG A 91 2.19 -16.06 2.41
N ASN A 92 2.50 -15.28 3.43
CA ASN A 92 2.43 -13.82 3.37
C ASN A 92 3.60 -13.18 4.14
N GLY A 93 3.81 -11.88 3.94
CA GLY A 93 4.84 -11.12 4.64
C GLY A 93 5.56 -10.13 3.73
N LEU A 94 6.09 -9.06 4.35
CA LEU A 94 6.92 -8.05 3.69
C LEU A 94 8.39 -8.17 4.09
N TRP A 95 8.68 -8.23 5.40
CA TRP A 95 10.05 -8.38 5.92
C TRP A 95 10.34 -9.79 6.42
N PHE A 96 9.36 -10.41 7.08
CA PHE A 96 9.42 -11.78 7.55
C PHE A 96 8.32 -12.58 6.89
N VAL A 97 8.69 -13.55 6.06
CA VAL A 97 7.73 -14.38 5.35
C VAL A 97 7.19 -15.44 6.32
N LYS A 98 5.90 -15.35 6.63
CA LYS A 98 5.18 -16.28 7.50
C LYS A 98 4.38 -17.26 6.64
N VAL A 99 4.32 -18.51 7.09
CA VAL A 99 3.47 -19.55 6.51
C VAL A 99 2.45 -19.92 7.57
N VAL A 100 1.17 -19.70 7.26
CA VAL A 100 0.06 -19.98 8.16
C VAL A 100 -0.80 -21.07 7.55
N LYS A 101 -0.98 -22.19 8.25
CA LYS A 101 -1.88 -23.27 7.87
C LYS A 101 -3.16 -23.18 8.71
N MET A 102 -4.30 -22.98 8.07
CA MET A 102 -5.61 -22.83 8.72
C MET A 102 -6.55 -23.93 8.23
N PRO A 103 -7.24 -24.66 9.12
CA PRO A 103 -8.27 -25.62 8.71
C PRO A 103 -9.51 -24.87 8.21
N LEU A 104 -10.12 -25.37 7.13
CA LEU A 104 -11.25 -24.71 6.47
C LEU A 104 -12.47 -24.56 7.38
N ILE A 105 -12.67 -25.48 8.34
CA ILE A 105 -13.73 -25.39 9.36
C ILE A 105 -13.68 -24.10 10.20
N ARG A 106 -12.50 -23.46 10.32
CA ARG A 106 -12.37 -22.17 11.04
C ARG A 106 -12.77 -20.96 10.21
N ILE A 107 -13.06 -21.12 8.92
CA ILE A 107 -13.35 -20.02 7.96
C ILE A 107 -14.85 -20.00 7.61
N GLN A 108 -15.68 -20.79 8.29
CA GLN A 108 -17.10 -21.04 7.98
C GLN A 108 -18.07 -19.85 8.19
N ASN A 109 -17.59 -18.61 8.13
CA ASN A 109 -18.42 -17.41 8.33
C ASN A 109 -18.31 -16.38 7.19
N VAL A 110 -17.91 -16.80 5.99
CA VAL A 110 -17.85 -15.92 4.80
C VAL A 110 -19.02 -16.22 3.87
N ASP A 111 -20.23 -16.29 4.43
CA ASP A 111 -21.45 -16.07 3.65
C ASP A 111 -21.69 -14.57 3.64
N THR A 112 -21.26 -13.90 2.56
CA THR A 112 -22.01 -12.98 1.67
C THR A 112 -21.03 -12.12 0.87
#